data_AF-A0A7G3BGK4-F1
#
_entry.id   AF-A0A7G3BGK4-F1
#
_cell.length_a   1.000
_cell.length_b   1.000
_cell.length_c   1.000
_cell.angle_alpha   90.00
_cell.angle_beta   90.00
_cell.angle_gamma   90.00
#
_symmetry.space_group_name_H-M   'P 1'
#
loop_
_entity.id
_entity.type
_entity.pdbx_description
1 polymer ?
#
loop_
_entity_poly.entity_id
_entity_poly.type
_entity_poly.pdbx_seq_one_letter_code
_entity_poly.pdbx_strand_id
1 'polypeptide(L)'
;MTHLRIDSLMAGVLIAYLYIYKKKRLVTFFDKNDTKLLLFSVLCIAWAPFIDPLPSFFVKTVDFSLVYFVFSIVLLFFLLNKSVNNKLNYMFSKRVANLISKIGFCSYSIYITHTLIIKGIQYLSKKTDYSFQPYLSFILVLIISVLVDFFMTYKIEGWFLTIRDKYYPSKSIKTNLKVINSFSF
;
A
#
# COMPACT_ATOMS: atom_id res chain seq x y z
N MET A 1 18.16 7.08 3.12
CA MET A 1 16.74 6.72 2.94
C MET A 1 16.43 5.23 3.12
N THR A 2 17.40 4.32 3.10
CA THR A 2 17.17 2.88 3.27
C THR A 2 16.80 2.48 4.70
N HIS A 3 17.42 3.10 5.72
CA HIS A 3 17.14 2.83 7.14
C HIS A 3 15.65 3.00 7.50
N LEU A 4 15.06 4.14 7.15
CA LEU A 4 13.66 4.46 7.42
C LEU A 4 12.66 3.47 6.79
N ARG A 5 13.02 2.86 5.64
CA ARG A 5 12.19 1.85 4.98
C ARG A 5 12.19 0.54 5.76
N ILE A 6 13.35 0.15 6.31
CA ILE A 6 13.48 -1.08 7.11
C ILE A 6 12.64 -0.97 8.39
N ASP A 7 12.64 0.19 9.05
CA ASP A 7 11.86 0.43 10.27
C ASP A 7 10.35 0.29 10.02
N SER A 8 9.86 0.85 8.91
CA SER A 8 8.45 0.72 8.52
C SER A 8 8.04 -0.73 8.20
N LEU A 9 8.94 -1.50 7.59
CA LEU A 9 8.70 -2.90 7.25
C LEU A 9 8.72 -3.77 8.51
N MET A 10 9.62 -3.48 9.45
CA MET A 10 9.67 -4.14 10.76
C MET A 10 8.35 -3.95 11.53
N ALA A 11 7.78 -2.73 11.53
CA ALA A 11 6.51 -2.47 12.20
C ALA A 11 5.36 -3.31 11.62
N GLY A 12 5.26 -3.42 10.29
CA GLY A 12 4.28 -4.27 9.62
C GLY A 12 4.45 -5.77 9.95
N VAL A 13 5.70 -6.26 9.94
CA VAL A 13 6.02 -7.66 10.30
C VAL A 13 5.68 -7.94 11.77
N LEU A 14 5.96 -6.99 12.67
CA LEU A 14 5.63 -7.11 14.09
C LEU A 14 4.11 -7.20 14.30
N ILE A 15 3.32 -6.37 13.61
CA ILE A 15 1.86 -6.46 13.67
C ILE A 15 1.38 -7.81 13.15
N ALA A 16 1.92 -8.29 12.03
CA ALA A 16 1.57 -9.60 11.49
C ALA A 16 1.91 -10.74 12.48
N TYR A 17 3.07 -10.68 13.12
CA TYR A 17 3.47 -11.62 14.17
C TYR A 17 2.49 -11.60 15.35
N LEU A 18 2.16 -10.41 15.88
CA LEU A 18 1.20 -10.28 16.98
C LEU A 18 -0.21 -10.75 16.58
N TYR A 19 -0.62 -10.50 15.34
CA TYR A 19 -1.90 -10.93 14.81
C TYR A 19 -2.01 -12.46 14.71
N ILE A 20 -0.94 -13.13 14.29
CA ILE A 20 -0.92 -14.60 14.15
C ILE A 20 -0.81 -15.27 15.53
N TYR A 21 0.14 -14.85 16.37
CA TYR A 21 0.51 -15.58 17.60
C TYR A 21 -0.18 -15.05 18.87
N LYS A 22 -0.59 -13.78 18.91
CA LYS A 22 -1.13 -13.10 20.12
C LYS A 22 -2.45 -12.37 19.87
N LYS A 23 -3.25 -12.85 18.90
CA LYS A 23 -4.52 -12.22 18.48
C LYS A 23 -5.43 -11.77 19.61
N LYS A 24 -5.69 -12.63 20.61
CA LYS A 24 -6.59 -12.31 21.73
C LYS A 24 -6.12 -11.08 22.51
N ARG A 25 -4.82 -11.00 22.82
CA ARG A 25 -4.23 -9.85 23.54
C ARG A 25 -4.29 -8.57 22.70
N LEU A 26 -3.98 -8.70 21.41
CA LEU A 26 -4.02 -7.59 20.45
C LEU A 26 -5.44 -6.99 20.35
N VAL A 27 -6.45 -7.84 20.21
CA VAL A 27 -7.86 -7.42 20.14
C VAL A 27 -8.28 -6.74 21.44
N THR A 28 -7.99 -7.32 22.61
CA THR A 28 -8.36 -6.69 23.89
C THR A 28 -7.65 -5.35 24.13
N PHE A 29 -6.44 -5.18 23.62
CA PHE A 29 -5.73 -3.91 23.69
C PHE A 29 -6.36 -2.87 22.74
N PHE A 30 -6.67 -3.29 21.51
CA PHE A 30 -7.30 -2.45 20.51
C PHE A 30 -8.69 -1.97 20.96
N ASP A 31 -9.57 -2.87 21.39
CA ASP A 31 -10.94 -2.53 21.80
C ASP A 31 -10.99 -1.59 23.00
N LYS A 32 -9.95 -1.58 23.85
CA LYS A 32 -9.84 -0.67 25.00
C LYS A 32 -9.31 0.72 24.62
N ASN A 33 -8.58 0.82 23.52
CA ASN A 33 -7.78 2.00 23.16
C ASN A 33 -8.07 2.52 21.76
N ASP A 34 -9.07 2.01 21.06
CA ASP A 34 -9.37 2.31 19.65
C ASP A 34 -9.46 3.82 19.37
N THR A 35 -10.27 4.54 20.13
CA THR A 35 -10.48 5.99 20.03
C THR A 35 -9.19 6.76 20.32
N LYS A 36 -8.42 6.33 21.33
CA LYS A 36 -7.14 6.94 21.69
C LYS A 36 -6.09 6.74 20.60
N LEU A 37 -6.05 5.54 20.01
CA LEU A 37 -5.14 5.22 18.91
C LEU A 37 -5.49 6.03 17.65
N LEU A 38 -6.77 6.18 17.34
CA LEU A 38 -7.20 6.99 16.19
C LEU A 38 -6.86 8.46 16.42
N LEU A 39 -7.16 9.01 17.60
CA LEU A 39 -6.81 10.39 17.94
C LEU A 39 -5.29 10.61 17.86
N PHE A 40 -4.51 9.69 18.41
CA PHE A 40 -3.05 9.72 18.31
C PHE A 40 -2.59 9.72 16.85
N SER A 41 -3.19 8.88 15.99
CA SER A 41 -2.84 8.84 14.57
C SER A 41 -3.11 10.16 13.83
N VAL A 42 -4.23 10.82 14.16
CA VAL A 42 -4.57 12.13 13.59
C VAL A 42 -3.62 13.21 14.08
N LEU A 43 -3.30 13.25 15.38
CA LEU A 43 -2.35 14.20 15.94
C LEU A 43 -0.95 14.03 15.35
N CYS A 44 -0.52 12.78 15.15
CA CYS A 44 0.78 12.47 14.57
C CYS A 44 0.90 12.80 13.08
N ILE A 45 -0.21 13.01 12.34
CA ILE A 45 -0.16 13.40 10.92
C ILE A 45 -0.58 14.85 10.68
N ALA A 46 -1.25 15.48 11.65
CA ALA A 46 -1.83 16.82 11.52
C ALA A 46 -0.78 17.90 11.19
N TRP A 47 0.47 17.70 11.59
CA TRP A 47 1.55 18.66 11.38
C TRP A 47 2.28 18.49 10.03
N ALA A 48 2.10 17.35 9.35
CA ALA A 48 2.76 17.03 8.08
C ALA A 48 2.53 18.06 6.95
N PRO A 49 1.32 18.65 6.74
CA PRO A 49 1.12 19.61 5.66
C PRO A 49 1.71 21.01 5.96
N PHE A 50 2.13 21.28 7.19
CA PHE A 50 2.59 22.61 7.62
C PHE A 50 4.12 22.76 7.60
N ILE A 51 4.88 21.69 7.37
CA ILE A 51 6.34 21.71 7.44
C ILE A 51 6.94 21.18 6.13
N ASP A 52 7.80 22.00 5.51
CA ASP A 52 8.51 21.58 4.31
C ASP A 52 9.54 20.48 4.64
N PRO A 53 9.51 19.33 3.94
CA PRO A 53 10.34 18.17 4.26
C PRO A 53 11.81 18.34 3.87
N LEU A 54 12.11 19.23 2.93
CA LEU A 54 13.46 19.42 2.38
C LEU A 54 14.43 20.14 3.33
N PRO A 55 14.05 21.29 3.95
CA PRO A 55 14.95 22.02 4.85
C PRO A 55 14.89 21.55 6.31
N SER A 56 13.80 20.93 6.76
CA SER A 56 13.56 20.71 8.19
C SER A 56 14.33 19.52 8.78
N PHE A 57 15.14 19.77 9.82
CA PHE A 57 15.81 18.72 10.60
C PHE A 57 14.81 17.83 11.34
N PHE A 58 13.70 18.41 11.80
CA PHE A 58 12.62 17.69 12.49
C PHE A 58 11.99 16.64 11.58
N VAL A 59 11.79 16.98 10.29
CA VAL A 59 11.16 16.04 9.35
C VAL A 59 12.06 14.83 9.09
N LYS A 60 13.37 15.06 8.96
CA LYS A 60 14.33 13.99 8.69
C LYS A 60 14.53 13.03 9.85
N THR A 61 14.19 13.42 11.08
CA THR A 61 14.45 12.65 12.30
C THR A 61 13.18 12.03 12.90
N VAL A 62 12.13 12.84 13.09
CA VAL A 62 10.94 12.45 13.85
C VAL A 62 9.75 12.17 12.95
N ASP A 63 9.57 12.90 11.83
CA ASP A 63 8.39 12.74 10.96
C ASP A 63 8.23 11.33 10.44
N PHE A 64 9.26 10.84 9.76
CA PHE A 64 9.23 9.50 9.20
C PHE A 64 8.96 8.44 10.27
N SER A 65 9.34 8.72 11.53
CA SER A 65 9.04 7.83 12.63
C SER A 65 7.56 7.85 13.03
N LEU A 66 6.99 9.04 13.15
CA LEU A 66 5.57 9.21 13.46
C LEU A 66 4.69 8.66 12.34
N VAL A 67 5.08 8.85 11.08
CA VAL A 67 4.35 8.35 9.91
C VAL A 67 4.25 6.82 9.92
N TYR A 68 5.30 6.08 10.27
CA TYR A 68 5.19 4.62 10.36
C TYR A 68 4.24 4.18 11.48
N PHE A 69 4.20 4.90 12.62
CA PHE A 69 3.25 4.60 13.69
C PHE A 69 1.81 4.86 13.25
N VAL A 70 1.56 5.94 12.51
CA VAL A 70 0.25 6.24 11.95
C VAL A 70 -0.21 5.12 11.03
N PHE A 71 0.63 4.72 10.06
CA PHE A 71 0.27 3.62 9.15
C PHE A 71 0.11 2.28 9.86
N SER A 72 0.88 2.03 10.91
CA SER A 72 0.75 0.84 11.77
C SER A 72 -0.60 0.79 12.49
N ILE A 73 -1.05 1.93 13.04
CA ILE A 73 -2.35 2.06 13.69
C ILE A 73 -3.48 1.90 12.67
N VAL A 74 -3.37 2.56 11.51
CA VAL A 74 -4.35 2.45 10.43
C VAL A 74 -4.47 0.99 9.97
N LEU A 75 -3.34 0.29 9.77
CA LEU A 75 -3.33 -1.13 9.42
C LEU A 75 -4.06 -1.98 10.49
N LEU A 76 -3.82 -1.70 11.77
CA LEU A 76 -4.48 -2.39 12.88
C LEU A 76 -6.01 -2.18 12.85
N PHE A 77 -6.45 -0.96 12.54
CA PHE A 77 -7.86 -0.64 12.33
C PHE A 77 -8.47 -1.49 11.21
N PHE A 78 -7.81 -1.58 10.05
CA PHE A 78 -8.29 -2.42 8.95
C PHE A 78 -8.29 -3.92 9.29
N LEU A 79 -7.36 -4.40 10.12
CA LEU A 79 -7.25 -5.82 10.48
C LEU A 79 -8.26 -6.27 11.55
N LEU A 80 -8.55 -5.41 12.53
CA LEU A 80 -9.35 -5.78 13.70
C LEU A 80 -10.80 -5.30 13.61
N ASN A 81 -11.04 -4.15 12.99
CA ASN A 81 -12.36 -3.57 12.95
C ASN A 81 -13.14 -4.05 11.70
N LYS A 82 -14.03 -5.03 11.92
CA LYS A 82 -14.89 -5.61 10.89
C LYS A 82 -15.81 -4.60 10.20
N SER A 83 -16.12 -3.48 10.86
CA SER A 83 -17.03 -2.46 10.32
C SER A 83 -16.36 -1.50 9.32
N VAL A 84 -15.03 -1.50 9.22
CA VAL A 84 -14.28 -0.54 8.38
C VAL A 84 -14.68 -0.68 6.91
N ASN A 85 -14.78 -1.90 6.39
CA ASN A 85 -15.20 -2.13 5.01
C ASN A 85 -16.62 -1.60 4.73
N ASN A 86 -17.55 -1.76 5.68
CA ASN A 86 -18.92 -1.26 5.52
C ASN A 86 -18.96 0.27 5.51
N LYS A 87 -18.20 0.92 6.41
CA LYS A 87 -18.07 2.39 6.45
C LYS A 87 -17.42 2.92 5.17
N LEU A 88 -16.37 2.27 4.67
CA LEU A 88 -15.71 2.67 3.43
C LEU A 88 -16.65 2.53 2.22
N ASN A 89 -17.40 1.42 2.15
CA ASN A 89 -18.37 1.18 1.09
C ASN A 89 -19.51 2.20 1.11
N TYR A 90 -19.93 2.65 2.29
CA TYR A 90 -20.92 3.72 2.43
C TYR A 90 -20.38 5.06 1.93
N MET A 91 -19.12 5.40 2.23
CA MET A 91 -18.53 6.68 1.82
C MET A 91 -18.12 6.75 0.34
N PHE A 92 -17.46 5.71 -0.18
CA PHE A 92 -16.81 5.74 -1.50
C PHE A 92 -17.47 4.83 -2.53
N SER A 93 -18.55 4.13 -2.18
CA SER A 93 -19.11 3.01 -2.96
C SER A 93 -18.17 1.81 -3.05
N LYS A 94 -18.76 0.61 -3.08
CA LYS A 94 -18.04 -0.67 -3.11
C LYS A 94 -17.07 -0.79 -4.29
N ARG A 95 -17.43 -0.21 -5.44
CA ARG A 95 -16.60 -0.30 -6.67
C ARG A 95 -15.30 0.48 -6.54
N VAL A 96 -15.36 1.71 -6.04
CA VAL A 96 -14.17 2.56 -5.90
C VAL A 96 -13.27 2.02 -4.80
N ALA A 97 -13.83 1.62 -3.65
CA ALA A 97 -13.06 0.99 -2.58
C ALA A 97 -12.32 -0.27 -3.06
N ASN A 98 -12.96 -1.10 -3.89
CA ASN A 98 -12.34 -2.26 -4.51
C ASN A 98 -11.26 -1.92 -5.54
N LEU A 99 -11.42 -0.85 -6.32
CA LEU A 99 -10.38 -0.42 -7.27
C LEU A 99 -9.15 0.09 -6.53
N ILE A 100 -9.34 0.94 -5.51
CA ILE A 100 -8.25 1.48 -4.70
C ILE A 100 -7.49 0.35 -3.99
N SER A 101 -8.19 -0.64 -3.43
CA SER A 101 -7.52 -1.78 -2.80
C SER A 101 -6.74 -2.64 -3.80
N LYS A 102 -7.24 -2.81 -5.04
CA LYS A 102 -6.50 -3.48 -6.12
C LYS A 102 -5.24 -2.71 -6.54
N ILE A 103 -5.31 -1.38 -6.63
CA ILE A 103 -4.14 -0.54 -6.90
C ILE A 103 -3.11 -0.68 -5.76
N GLY A 104 -3.57 -0.64 -4.51
CA GLY A 104 -2.73 -0.85 -3.34
C GLY A 104 -2.05 -2.22 -3.31
N PHE A 105 -2.74 -3.27 -3.75
CA PHE A 105 -2.16 -4.61 -3.91
C PHE A 105 -1.04 -4.62 -4.96
N CYS A 106 -1.20 -3.89 -6.06
CA CYS A 106 -0.18 -3.78 -7.11
C CYS A 106 0.94 -2.77 -6.79
N SER A 107 0.93 -2.15 -5.61
CA SER A 107 1.86 -1.06 -5.24
C SER A 107 3.34 -1.44 -5.39
N TYR A 108 3.70 -2.69 -5.10
CA TYR A 108 5.07 -3.18 -5.25
C TYR A 108 5.51 -3.25 -6.72
N SER A 109 4.67 -3.79 -7.61
CA SER A 109 4.94 -3.81 -9.05
C SER A 109 5.07 -2.38 -9.58
N ILE A 110 4.15 -1.49 -9.17
CA ILE A 110 4.20 -0.06 -9.51
C ILE A 110 5.51 0.57 -9.10
N TYR A 111 6.01 0.27 -7.91
CA TYR A 111 7.29 0.78 -7.44
C TYR A 111 8.47 0.35 -8.33
N ILE A 112 8.44 -0.81 -8.96
CA ILE A 112 9.53 -1.27 -9.84
C ILE A 112 9.42 -0.66 -11.24
N THR A 113 8.22 -0.69 -11.82
CA THR A 113 8.02 -0.38 -13.24
C THR A 113 7.94 1.13 -13.52
N HIS A 114 7.43 1.94 -12.58
CA HIS A 114 7.20 3.37 -12.84
C HIS A 114 8.48 4.11 -13.25
N THR A 115 9.64 3.75 -12.70
CA THR A 115 10.93 4.37 -13.08
C THR A 115 11.31 4.04 -14.52
N LEU A 116 11.02 2.82 -14.99
CA LEU A 116 11.25 2.43 -16.39
C LEU A 116 10.31 3.19 -17.33
N ILE A 117 9.05 3.36 -16.93
CA ILE A 117 8.03 4.05 -17.71
C ILE A 117 8.36 5.54 -17.85
N ILE A 118 8.79 6.19 -16.77
CA ILE A 118 9.28 7.58 -16.80
C ILE A 118 10.43 7.72 -17.81
N LYS A 119 11.43 6.83 -17.75
CA LYS A 119 12.55 6.86 -18.70
C LYS A 119 12.11 6.60 -20.14
N GLY A 120 11.16 5.68 -20.34
CA GLY A 120 10.59 5.38 -21.66
C GLY A 120 9.87 6.57 -22.28
N ILE A 121 9.03 7.26 -21.50
CA ILE A 121 8.31 8.47 -21.96
C ILE A 121 9.29 9.61 -22.24
N GLN A 122 10.31 9.79 -21.40
CA GLN A 122 11.37 10.78 -21.65
C GLN A 122 12.15 10.48 -22.94
N TYR A 123 12.44 9.21 -23.21
CA TYR A 123 13.11 8.79 -24.45
C TYR A 123 12.23 9.04 -25.67
N LEU A 124 10.93 8.71 -25.60
CA LEU A 124 9.97 9.00 -26.67
C LEU A 124 9.86 10.49 -26.96
N SER A 125 9.71 11.33 -25.93
CA SER A 125 9.61 12.79 -26.06
C SER A 125 10.83 13.39 -26.75
N LYS A 126 12.04 12.91 -26.43
CA LYS A 126 13.28 13.36 -27.09
C LYS A 126 13.37 12.93 -28.55
N LYS A 127 12.76 11.80 -28.92
CA LYS A 127 12.83 11.27 -30.28
C LYS A 127 11.80 11.91 -31.22
N THR A 128 10.67 12.38 -30.69
CA THR A 128 9.58 12.95 -31.48
C THR A 128 9.59 14.48 -31.56
N ASP A 129 10.61 15.16 -31.02
CA ASP A 129 10.72 16.63 -30.88
C ASP A 129 9.51 17.32 -30.22
N TYR A 130 8.58 16.54 -29.68
CA TYR A 130 7.42 17.01 -28.95
C TYR A 130 7.75 17.07 -27.47
N SER A 131 7.82 18.30 -26.95
CA SER A 131 7.85 18.56 -25.51
C SER A 131 6.44 18.36 -24.94
N PHE A 132 6.22 17.24 -24.27
CA PHE A 132 4.97 17.05 -23.52
C PHE A 132 4.91 18.08 -22.39
N GLN A 133 3.75 18.73 -22.23
CA GLN A 133 3.50 19.57 -21.07
C GLN A 133 3.67 18.73 -19.78
N PRO A 134 4.30 19.26 -18.72
CA PRO A 134 4.63 18.48 -17.52
C PRO A 134 3.43 17.73 -16.93
N TYR A 135 2.26 18.36 -16.90
CA TYR A 135 1.01 17.76 -16.41
C TYR A 135 0.55 16.56 -17.24
N LEU A 136 0.64 16.66 -18.58
CA LEU A 136 0.30 15.54 -19.46
C LEU A 136 1.27 14.37 -19.29
N SER A 137 2.56 14.67 -19.15
CA SER A 137 3.58 13.63 -18.92
C SER A 137 3.33 12.89 -17.60
N PHE A 138 2.91 13.60 -16.55
CA PHE A 138 2.58 13.02 -15.24
C PHE A 138 1.36 12.10 -15.33
N ILE A 139 0.27 12.57 -15.96
CA ILE A 139 -0.96 11.78 -16.13
C ILE A 139 -0.68 10.52 -16.96
N LEU A 140 0.09 10.66 -18.05
CA LEU A 140 0.48 9.51 -18.88
C LEU A 140 1.32 8.50 -18.10
N VAL A 141 2.34 8.95 -17.36
CA VAL A 141 3.15 8.07 -16.50
C VAL A 141 2.26 7.33 -15.51
N LEU A 142 1.33 8.03 -14.84
CA LEU A 142 0.44 7.44 -13.83
C LEU A 142 -0.49 6.39 -14.43
N ILE A 143 -1.11 6.68 -15.57
CA ILE A 143 -2.02 5.74 -16.23
C ILE A 143 -1.24 4.52 -16.75
N ILE A 144 -0.12 4.76 -17.43
CA ILE A 144 0.67 3.68 -18.06
C ILE A 144 1.30 2.80 -16.98
N SER A 145 1.80 3.35 -15.87
CA SER A 145 2.30 2.55 -14.75
C SER A 145 1.21 1.63 -14.23
N VAL A 146 0.10 2.18 -13.76
CA VAL A 146 -1.01 1.37 -13.22
C VAL A 146 -1.43 0.27 -14.20
N LEU A 147 -1.57 0.56 -15.50
CA LEU A 147 -1.94 -0.45 -16.49
C LEU A 147 -0.88 -1.56 -16.67
N VAL A 148 0.39 -1.19 -16.80
CA VAL A 148 1.50 -2.13 -16.94
C VAL A 148 1.62 -3.00 -15.69
N ASP A 149 1.37 -2.43 -14.52
CA ASP A 149 1.46 -3.14 -13.25
C ASP A 149 0.33 -4.12 -13.05
N PHE A 150 -0.91 -3.73 -13.38
CA PHE A 150 -2.01 -4.68 -13.41
C PHE A 150 -1.69 -5.86 -14.34
N PHE A 151 -1.08 -5.61 -15.51
CA PHE A 151 -0.67 -6.68 -16.41
C PHE A 151 0.40 -7.57 -15.78
N MET A 152 1.45 -6.98 -15.19
CA MET A 152 2.54 -7.70 -14.53
C MET A 152 2.05 -8.57 -13.37
N THR A 153 1.30 -7.99 -12.43
CA THR A 153 0.81 -8.70 -11.24
C THR A 153 -0.15 -9.83 -11.62
N TYR A 154 -1.14 -9.58 -12.47
CA TYR A 154 -2.16 -10.59 -12.73
C TYR A 154 -1.72 -11.67 -13.73
N LYS A 155 -0.93 -11.31 -14.76
CA LYS A 155 -0.52 -12.29 -15.77
C LYS A 155 0.83 -12.94 -15.46
N ILE A 156 1.82 -12.16 -15.05
CA ILE A 156 3.19 -12.68 -14.88
C ILE A 156 3.33 -13.27 -13.48
N GLU A 157 3.10 -12.47 -12.43
CA GLU A 157 3.21 -12.95 -11.05
C GLU A 157 2.20 -14.08 -10.78
N GLY A 158 0.94 -13.92 -11.20
CA GLY A 158 -0.07 -14.97 -11.13
C GLY A 158 0.38 -16.29 -11.76
N TRP A 159 0.99 -16.25 -12.96
CA TRP A 159 1.49 -17.45 -13.61
C TRP A 159 2.65 -18.09 -12.85
N PHE A 160 3.65 -17.32 -12.42
CA PHE A 160 4.77 -17.86 -11.62
C PHE A 160 4.32 -18.46 -10.30
N LEU A 161 3.31 -17.86 -9.64
CA LEU A 161 2.73 -18.40 -8.41
C LEU A 161 2.06 -19.77 -8.66
N THR A 162 1.34 -19.95 -9.77
CA THR A 162 0.74 -21.26 -10.10
C THR A 162 1.79 -22.35 -10.32
N ILE A 163 2.92 -22.00 -10.95
CA ILE A 163 4.04 -22.94 -11.13
C ILE A 163 4.65 -23.29 -9.78
N ARG A 164 4.93 -22.27 -8.95
CA ARG A 164 5.49 -22.49 -7.61
C ARG A 164 4.59 -23.39 -6.78
N ASP A 165 3.29 -23.10 -6.74
CA ASP A 165 2.34 -23.85 -5.92
C ASP A 165 2.17 -25.30 -6.41
N LYS A 166 2.46 -25.59 -7.69
CA LYS A 166 2.53 -26.96 -8.22
C LYS A 166 3.72 -27.75 -7.67
N TYR A 167 4.89 -27.12 -7.51
CA TYR A 167 6.12 -27.79 -7.04
C TYR A 167 6.31 -27.73 -5.51
N TYR A 168 5.84 -26.66 -4.87
CA TYR A 168 5.96 -26.42 -3.44
C TYR A 168 4.61 -25.94 -2.86
N PRO A 169 3.64 -26.86 -2.66
CA PRO A 169 2.33 -26.49 -2.15
C PRO A 169 2.45 -25.91 -0.75
N SER A 170 2.10 -24.64 -0.59
CA SER A 170 2.12 -24.00 0.73
C SER A 170 0.96 -24.49 1.61
N LYS A 171 1.25 -24.75 2.88
CA LYS A 171 0.27 -25.25 3.87
C LYS A 171 -0.89 -24.27 4.15
N SER A 172 -0.85 -23.04 3.64
CA SER A 172 -1.88 -22.00 3.83
C SER A 172 -2.92 -21.92 2.70
N ILE A 173 -2.82 -22.74 1.64
CA ILE A 173 -3.59 -22.62 0.39
C ILE A 173 -5.10 -22.91 0.49
N LYS A 174 -5.64 -23.42 1.61
CA LYS A 174 -7.10 -23.58 1.71
C LYS A 174 -7.88 -22.26 1.78
N THR A 175 -7.23 -21.13 2.07
CA THR A 175 -7.91 -19.82 2.23
C THR A 175 -7.69 -18.84 1.07
N ASN A 176 -6.57 -18.91 0.33
CA ASN A 176 -6.21 -17.90 -0.69
C ASN A 176 -6.87 -18.10 -2.07
N LEU A 177 -7.22 -19.32 -2.47
CA LEU A 177 -7.96 -19.54 -3.72
C LEU A 177 -9.36 -18.93 -3.69
N LYS A 178 -9.95 -18.75 -2.51
CA LYS A 178 -11.21 -18.00 -2.34
C LYS A 178 -11.02 -16.50 -2.46
N VAL A 179 -9.87 -15.96 -2.06
CA VAL A 179 -9.60 -14.52 -2.10
C VAL A 179 -9.39 -14.08 -3.56
N ILE A 180 -8.57 -14.80 -4.32
CA ILE A 180 -8.35 -14.50 -5.75
C ILE A 180 -9.65 -14.65 -6.56
N ASN A 181 -10.43 -15.72 -6.32
CA ASN A 181 -11.74 -15.90 -6.96
C ASN A 181 -12.84 -14.95 -6.44
N SER A 182 -12.66 -14.31 -5.27
CA SER A 182 -13.60 -13.29 -4.77
C SER A 182 -13.37 -11.90 -5.39
N PHE A 183 -12.27 -11.73 -6.12
CA PHE A 183 -11.93 -10.49 -6.84
C PHE A 183 -12.18 -10.57 -8.36
N SER A 184 -12.61 -11.72 -8.85
CA SER A 184 -13.11 -11.94 -10.20
C SER A 184 -14.63 -11.96 -10.20
N PHE A 185 -15.25 -10.80 -10.43
CA PHE A 185 -16.50 -10.56 -11.19
C PHE A 185 -16.70 -9.05 -11.28
#